data_AF-A0A7U4JAR7-F1
#
_entry.id   AF-A0A7U4JAR7-F1
#
_cell.length_a   1.000
_cell.length_b   1.000
_cell.length_c   1.000
_cell.angle_alpha   90.00
_cell.angle_beta   90.00
_cell.angle_gamma   90.00
#
_symmetry.space_group_name_H-M   'P 1'
#
loop_
_entity.id
_entity.type
_entity.pdbx_description
1 polymer ?
#
loop_
_entity_poly.entity_id
_entity_poly.type
_entity_poly.pdbx_seq_one_letter_code
_entity_poly.pdbx_strand_id
1 'polypeptide(L)'
;MDRGIIGTRAIGLMVLALAGCSPDAPAPANTSVANDAAPSPTPDAIVVPAAATASPLRDWVIGSWSFDTSCATDFIIHYEADGALDNAGEVGTWMLDGDMLTETVVERFENGGEAPVKLDPPVIRTYRIAQRDGNHGTIRIENRVVPILRC
;
A
#
# COMPACT_ATOMS: atom_id res chain seq x y z
N MET A 1 37.16 -16.45 -50.76
CA MET A 1 36.83 -17.86 -51.07
C MET A 1 36.59 -18.50 -49.70
N ASP A 2 35.42 -18.90 -49.22
CA ASP A 2 34.05 -19.22 -49.69
C ASP A 2 33.04 -18.44 -48.80
N ARG A 3 31.84 -17.96 -49.14
CA ARG A 3 30.63 -18.42 -49.89
C ARG A 3 29.72 -19.44 -49.18
N GLY A 4 28.51 -18.97 -48.82
CA GLY A 4 27.25 -19.74 -48.69
C GLY A 4 26.88 -20.13 -47.24
N ILE A 5 25.63 -20.16 -46.76
CA ILE A 5 24.28 -20.37 -47.31
C ILE A 5 23.28 -19.83 -46.23
N ILE A 6 22.42 -18.82 -46.47
CA ILE A 6 21.00 -18.82 -46.90
C ILE A 6 20.01 -19.68 -46.07
N GLY A 7 18.94 -19.03 -45.59
CA GLY A 7 17.62 -19.63 -45.32
C GLY A 7 17.34 -19.89 -43.83
N THR A 8 16.17 -19.65 -43.25
CA THR A 8 14.82 -19.52 -43.82
C THR A 8 13.91 -18.86 -42.77
N ARG A 9 13.09 -17.89 -43.21
CA ARG A 9 12.01 -17.29 -42.41
C ARG A 9 10.87 -18.29 -42.24
N ALA A 10 10.31 -18.42 -41.03
CA ALA A 10 8.99 -18.98 -40.82
C ALA A 10 8.05 -17.88 -40.32
N ILE A 11 7.23 -17.40 -41.25
CA ILE A 11 6.08 -16.52 -41.04
C ILE A 11 4.92 -17.45 -40.65
N GLY A 12 4.39 -17.30 -39.44
CA GLY A 12 3.12 -17.91 -39.04
C GLY A 12 2.06 -16.81 -38.93
N LEU A 13 1.33 -16.61 -40.02
CA LEU A 13 0.14 -15.76 -40.13
C LEU A 13 -1.10 -16.66 -40.08
N MET A 14 -2.26 -16.07 -39.72
CA MET A 14 -3.66 -16.57 -39.82
C MET A 14 -4.28 -17.18 -38.56
N VAL A 15 -5.52 -16.88 -38.17
CA VAL A 15 -6.61 -16.07 -38.79
C VAL A 15 -7.60 -15.64 -37.70
N LEU A 16 -8.25 -14.49 -37.94
CA LEU A 16 -9.35 -13.90 -37.19
C LEU A 16 -10.60 -14.80 -37.12
N ALA A 17 -11.33 -14.74 -36.01
CA ALA A 17 -12.78 -14.96 -36.00
C ALA A 17 -13.47 -13.70 -35.44
N LEU A 18 -14.27 -13.04 -36.30
CA LEU A 18 -15.21 -11.97 -35.98
C LEU A 18 -16.60 -12.57 -35.79
N ALA A 19 -17.19 -12.39 -34.61
CA ALA A 19 -18.62 -12.32 -34.31
C ALA A 19 -18.71 -11.81 -32.86
N GLY A 20 -19.27 -10.66 -32.50
CA GLY A 20 -20.46 -10.01 -33.03
C GLY A 20 -21.69 -10.61 -32.39
N CYS A 21 -22.12 -10.10 -31.22
CA CYS A 21 -23.51 -9.93 -30.76
C CYS A 21 -23.58 -9.65 -29.25
N SER A 22 -23.89 -8.40 -28.88
CA SER A 22 -24.54 -8.10 -27.60
C SER A 22 -26.05 -8.34 -27.74
N PRO A 23 -26.67 -9.06 -26.81
CA PRO A 23 -28.06 -8.85 -26.46
C PRO A 23 -28.18 -8.25 -25.05
N ASP A 24 -28.72 -7.03 -25.01
CA ASP A 24 -29.32 -6.42 -23.83
C ASP A 24 -30.64 -7.15 -23.51
N ALA A 25 -30.80 -7.70 -22.29
CA ALA A 25 -32.08 -8.00 -21.61
C ALA A 25 -31.82 -8.88 -20.35
N PRO A 26 -32.79 -8.97 -19.41
CA PRO A 26 -33.42 -7.91 -18.63
C PRO A 26 -33.19 -8.13 -17.12
N ALA A 27 -33.39 -7.08 -16.32
CA ALA A 27 -33.34 -7.15 -14.86
C ALA A 27 -34.40 -8.14 -14.31
N PRO A 28 -34.03 -9.08 -13.43
CA PRO A 28 -35.00 -9.76 -12.59
C PRO A 28 -35.43 -8.83 -11.45
N ALA A 29 -36.69 -8.41 -11.49
CA ALA A 29 -37.38 -7.82 -10.35
C ALA A 29 -37.57 -8.90 -9.28
N ASN A 30 -36.64 -8.96 -8.32
CA ASN A 30 -36.81 -9.75 -7.10
C ASN A 30 -37.41 -8.85 -6.03
N THR A 31 -38.73 -8.92 -5.90
CA THR A 31 -39.48 -8.44 -4.74
C THR A 31 -39.03 -9.27 -3.53
N SER A 32 -38.01 -8.83 -2.81
CA SER A 32 -37.69 -9.37 -1.49
C SER A 32 -38.48 -8.59 -0.45
N VAL A 33 -39.42 -9.29 0.15
CA VAL A 33 -40.22 -8.86 1.31
C VAL A 33 -39.26 -8.48 2.44
N ALA A 34 -39.55 -7.36 3.10
CA ALA A 34 -38.87 -6.94 4.31
C ALA A 34 -38.97 -8.03 5.38
N ASN A 35 -37.82 -8.47 5.88
CA ASN A 35 -37.73 -9.18 7.15
C ASN A 35 -36.75 -8.37 8.01
N ASP A 36 -37.31 -7.57 8.91
CA ASP A 36 -36.60 -6.99 10.05
C ASP A 36 -36.02 -8.14 10.89
N ALA A 37 -34.75 -8.41 10.68
CA ALA A 37 -33.91 -9.13 11.61
C ALA A 37 -32.67 -8.26 11.83
N ALA A 38 -32.67 -7.53 12.93
CA ALA A 38 -31.52 -6.76 13.38
C ALA A 38 -30.29 -7.69 13.48
N PRO A 39 -29.19 -7.44 12.75
CA PRO A 39 -27.96 -8.16 12.99
C PRO A 39 -27.41 -7.74 14.35
N SER A 40 -27.26 -8.70 15.26
CA SER A 40 -26.46 -8.52 16.46
C SER A 40 -25.03 -8.14 16.07
N PRO A 41 -24.39 -7.16 16.74
CA PRO A 41 -23.01 -6.80 16.43
C PRO A 41 -22.09 -7.95 16.86
N THR A 42 -21.49 -8.62 15.88
CA THR A 42 -20.27 -9.41 16.12
C THR A 42 -19.15 -8.46 16.55
N PRO A 43 -18.48 -8.70 17.68
CA PRO A 43 -17.31 -7.92 18.08
C PRO A 43 -16.15 -8.11 17.09
N ASP A 44 -15.58 -6.99 16.68
CA ASP A 44 -14.23 -6.80 16.14
C ASP A 44 -13.85 -7.55 14.85
N ALA A 45 -14.56 -7.23 13.77
CA ALA A 45 -13.90 -7.19 12.47
C ALA A 45 -12.96 -5.97 12.48
N ILE A 46 -11.64 -6.21 12.49
CA ILE A 46 -10.65 -5.19 12.16
C ILE A 46 -11.05 -4.63 10.80
N VAL A 47 -11.52 -3.38 10.78
CA VAL A 47 -11.81 -2.65 9.56
C VAL A 47 -10.47 -2.41 8.88
N VAL A 48 -10.06 -3.33 8.01
CA VAL A 48 -8.99 -3.08 7.06
C VAL A 48 -9.48 -1.96 6.14
N PRO A 49 -8.85 -0.78 6.12
CA PRO A 49 -9.27 0.29 5.23
C PRO A 49 -9.28 -0.20 3.79
N ALA A 50 -10.32 0.18 3.04
CA ALA A 50 -10.43 -0.11 1.62
C ALA A 50 -9.11 0.22 0.91
N ALA A 51 -8.64 -0.70 0.06
CA ALA A 51 -7.38 -0.62 -0.65
C ALA A 51 -7.11 0.81 -1.15
N ALA A 52 -6.04 1.42 -0.64
CA ALA A 52 -5.60 2.73 -1.08
C ALA A 52 -5.41 2.69 -2.60
N THR A 53 -6.05 3.62 -3.29
CA THR A 53 -5.93 3.80 -4.74
C THR A 53 -4.46 3.91 -5.11
N ALA A 54 -4.04 3.12 -6.12
CA ALA A 54 -2.67 3.18 -6.64
C ALA A 54 -2.34 4.62 -7.04
N SER A 55 -1.35 5.22 -6.37
CA SER A 55 -0.85 6.56 -6.66
C SER A 55 0.67 6.50 -6.78
N PRO A 56 1.29 7.28 -7.68
CA PRO A 56 2.75 7.31 -7.80
C PRO A 56 3.46 7.63 -6.48
N LEU A 57 2.81 8.42 -5.63
CA LEU A 57 3.33 8.72 -4.30
C LEU A 57 3.24 7.52 -3.36
N ARG A 58 2.18 6.71 -3.41
CA ARG A 58 2.09 5.46 -2.63
C ARG A 58 3.21 4.50 -3.01
N ASP A 59 3.42 4.29 -4.30
CA ASP A 59 4.49 3.42 -4.80
C ASP A 59 5.86 3.93 -4.38
N TRP A 60 6.03 5.26 -4.33
CA TRP A 60 7.23 5.87 -3.78
C TRP A 60 7.31 5.71 -2.26
N VAL A 61 6.25 5.82 -1.47
CA VAL A 61 6.35 5.68 0.00
C VAL A 61 6.77 4.26 0.41
N ILE A 62 6.40 3.24 -0.35
CA ILE A 62 6.78 1.84 -0.07
C ILE A 62 8.31 1.69 -0.01
N GLY A 63 8.79 1.04 1.04
CA GLY A 63 10.22 0.77 1.27
C GLY A 63 10.69 1.21 2.66
N SER A 64 12.02 1.33 2.81
CA SER A 64 12.65 1.67 4.08
C SER A 64 13.12 3.12 4.09
N TRP A 65 13.02 3.79 5.24
CA TRP A 65 13.31 5.21 5.37
C TRP A 65 14.06 5.53 6.66
N SER A 66 15.03 6.42 6.55
CA SER A 66 15.76 7.00 7.68
C SER A 66 15.41 8.48 7.81
N PHE A 67 15.28 8.95 9.06
CA PHE A 67 15.25 10.39 9.38
C PHE A 67 16.66 11.00 9.48
N ASP A 68 17.69 10.16 9.51
CA ASP A 68 19.08 10.58 9.55
C ASP A 68 19.64 10.79 8.14
N THR A 69 20.86 11.32 8.07
CA THR A 69 21.56 11.55 6.80
C THR A 69 22.13 10.27 6.18
N SER A 70 21.93 9.11 6.81
CA SER A 70 22.39 7.80 6.33
C SER A 70 21.47 6.67 6.83
N CYS A 71 21.61 5.49 6.21
CA CYS A 71 20.95 4.26 6.64
C CYS A 71 21.68 3.51 7.76
N ALA A 72 22.81 4.04 8.25
CA ALA A 72 23.55 3.45 9.37
C ALA A 72 22.97 3.95 10.71
N THR A 73 21.70 3.60 10.96
CA THR A 73 20.93 3.98 12.15
C THR A 73 20.01 2.83 12.54
N ASP A 74 19.70 2.73 13.83
CA ASP A 74 18.70 1.77 14.33
C ASP A 74 17.26 2.29 14.14
N PHE A 75 17.10 3.53 13.68
CA PHE A 75 15.81 4.20 13.49
C PHE A 75 15.39 4.19 12.02
N ILE A 76 15.06 3.00 11.51
CA ILE A 76 14.52 2.81 10.16
C ILE A 76 12.99 2.57 10.25
N ILE A 77 12.26 3.21 9.35
CA ILE A 77 10.83 2.97 9.13
C ILE A 77 10.66 2.11 7.89
N HIS A 78 9.80 1.11 7.97
CA HIS A 78 9.39 0.24 6.87
C HIS A 78 7.91 0.45 6.59
N TYR A 79 7.60 0.93 5.38
CA TYR A 79 6.23 1.00 4.85
C TYR A 79 6.04 -0.11 3.82
N GLU A 80 5.39 -1.19 4.21
CA GLU A 80 5.18 -2.36 3.33
C GLU A 80 4.02 -2.14 2.35
N ALA A 81 4.09 -2.81 1.19
CA ALA A 81 3.10 -2.62 0.11
C ALA A 81 1.67 -3.00 0.51
N ASP A 82 1.52 -3.97 1.42
CA ASP A 82 0.26 -4.44 1.98
C ASP A 82 -0.32 -3.50 3.04
N GLY A 83 0.40 -2.45 3.43
CA GLY A 83 0.02 -1.51 4.46
C GLY A 83 0.57 -1.82 5.85
N ALA A 84 1.44 -2.82 6.03
CA ALA A 84 2.12 -3.04 7.30
C ALA A 84 3.20 -1.97 7.56
N LEU A 85 3.37 -1.63 8.84
CA LEU A 85 4.32 -0.63 9.34
C LEU A 85 5.22 -1.26 10.41
N ASP A 86 6.52 -1.02 10.30
CA ASP A 86 7.48 -1.11 11.40
C ASP A 86 8.27 0.19 11.47
N ASN A 87 8.15 0.93 12.56
CA ASN A 87 8.86 2.17 12.82
C ASN A 87 9.75 2.00 14.05
N ALA A 88 10.94 1.45 13.84
CA ALA A 88 11.95 1.23 14.88
C ALA A 88 11.40 0.54 16.14
N GLY A 89 10.62 -0.54 15.97
CA GLY A 89 9.99 -1.26 17.07
C GLY A 89 8.58 -0.80 17.41
N GLU A 90 8.00 0.12 16.66
CA GLU A 90 6.56 0.40 16.66
C GLU A 90 5.90 -0.29 15.48
N VAL A 91 5.03 -1.26 15.76
CA VAL A 91 4.40 -2.11 14.75
C VAL A 91 2.94 -1.72 14.56
N GLY A 92 2.50 -1.70 13.31
CA GLY A 92 1.10 -1.45 12.98
C GLY A 92 0.80 -1.39 11.50
N THR A 93 -0.01 -0.42 11.11
CA THR A 93 -0.40 -0.21 9.71
C THR A 93 -0.18 1.23 9.26
N TRP A 94 -0.10 1.43 7.95
CA TRP A 94 -0.08 2.73 7.33
C TRP A 94 -1.04 2.82 6.15
N MET A 95 -1.50 4.04 5.89
CA MET A 95 -2.28 4.39 4.71
C MET A 95 -1.88 5.76 4.18
N LEU A 96 -2.12 5.98 2.89
CA LEU A 96 -1.87 7.26 2.23
C LEU A 96 -3.16 7.72 1.54
N ASP A 97 -3.61 8.93 1.86
CA ASP A 97 -4.69 9.64 1.17
C ASP A 97 -4.16 10.96 0.61
N GLY A 98 -4.04 11.05 -0.72
CA GLY A 98 -3.30 12.14 -1.35
C GLY A 98 -1.84 12.20 -0.87
N ASP A 99 -1.47 13.28 -0.19
CA ASP A 99 -0.17 13.48 0.46
C ASP A 99 -0.21 13.24 1.98
N MET A 100 -1.34 12.78 2.53
CA MET A 100 -1.52 12.54 3.96
C MET A 100 -1.20 11.08 4.29
N LEU A 101 -0.07 10.86 4.94
CA LEU A 101 0.36 9.57 5.46
C LEU A 101 -0.19 9.41 6.89
N THR A 102 -0.94 8.34 7.14
CA THR A 102 -1.44 7.99 8.47
C THR A 102 -0.80 6.69 8.92
N GLU A 103 -0.20 6.70 10.10
CA GLU A 103 0.30 5.53 10.80
C GLU A 103 -0.67 5.18 11.95
N THR A 104 -0.98 3.89 12.10
CA THR A 104 -1.74 3.35 13.23
C THR A 104 -0.88 2.30 13.91
N VAL A 105 -0.30 2.65 15.06
CA VAL A 105 0.58 1.79 15.84
C VAL A 105 -0.26 1.01 16.87
N VAL A 106 -0.16 -0.31 16.82
CA VAL A 106 -0.89 -1.22 17.74
C VAL A 106 0.03 -1.92 18.72
N GLU A 107 1.35 -1.95 18.46
CA GLU A 107 2.34 -2.55 19.34
C GLU A 107 3.61 -1.69 19.39
N ARG A 108 4.31 -1.70 20.53
CA ARG A 108 5.59 -1.00 20.70
C ARG A 108 6.56 -1.83 21.54
N PHE A 109 7.83 -1.87 21.15
CA PHE A 109 8.90 -2.30 22.04
C PHE A 109 9.27 -1.17 23.01
N GLU A 110 9.10 -1.40 24.31
CA GLU A 110 9.59 -0.48 25.33
C GLU A 110 11.10 -0.63 25.50
N ASN A 111 11.78 0.45 25.87
CA ASN A 111 13.24 0.41 26.05
C ASN A 111 13.62 -0.57 27.17
N GLY A 112 14.44 -1.57 26.83
CA GLY A 112 14.82 -2.66 27.74
C GLY A 112 13.76 -3.74 27.93
N GLY A 113 12.65 -3.69 27.18
CA GLY A 113 11.62 -4.73 27.16
C GLY A 113 12.06 -5.94 26.33
N GLU A 114 11.70 -7.15 26.80
CA GLU A 114 11.99 -8.40 26.10
C GLU A 114 10.96 -8.74 25.00
N ALA A 115 9.80 -8.07 25.00
CA ALA A 115 8.68 -8.31 24.11
C ALA A 115 7.92 -7.00 23.82
N PRO A 116 7.21 -6.89 22.69
CA PRO A 116 6.38 -5.72 22.40
C PRO A 116 5.16 -5.67 23.33
N VAL A 117 4.76 -4.47 23.72
CA VAL A 117 3.52 -4.22 24.44
C VAL A 117 2.43 -3.82 23.46
N LYS A 118 1.22 -4.36 23.65
CA LYS A 118 0.03 -3.98 22.88
C LYS A 118 -0.49 -2.63 23.35
N LEU A 119 -0.81 -1.75 22.42
CA LEU A 119 -1.38 -0.43 22.65
C LEU A 119 -2.90 -0.48 22.54
N ASP A 120 -3.59 -0.07 23.59
CA ASP A 120 -5.05 0.07 23.62
C ASP A 120 -5.44 1.35 24.40
N PRO A 121 -5.93 2.41 23.72
CA PRO A 121 -6.18 2.45 22.27
C PRO A 121 -4.90 2.48 21.43
N PRO A 122 -4.97 2.12 20.13
CA PRO A 122 -3.87 2.33 19.19
C PRO A 122 -3.41 3.80 19.15
N VAL A 123 -2.14 4.01 18.86
CA VAL A 123 -1.59 5.36 18.65
C VAL A 123 -1.69 5.70 17.16
N ILE A 124 -2.45 6.74 16.83
CA ILE A 124 -2.62 7.23 15.45
C ILE A 124 -1.80 8.49 15.25
N ARG A 125 -1.03 8.54 14.16
CA ARG A 125 -0.26 9.71 13.75
C ARG A 125 -0.50 10.02 12.29
N THR A 126 -0.52 11.30 11.96
CA THR A 126 -0.74 11.74 10.58
C THR A 126 0.25 12.82 10.18
N TYR A 127 0.78 12.69 8.98
CA TYR A 127 1.80 13.56 8.44
C TYR A 127 1.51 13.92 6.99
N ARG A 128 2.06 15.04 6.51
CA ARG A 128 2.15 15.29 5.06
C ARG A 128 3.49 14.77 4.53
N ILE A 129 3.45 13.97 3.49
CA ILE A 129 4.65 13.44 2.83
C ILE A 129 4.82 14.05 1.44
N ALA A 130 6.05 14.41 1.10
CA ALA A 130 6.38 14.93 -0.22
C ALA A 130 7.65 14.28 -0.74
N GLN A 131 7.56 13.71 -1.95
CA GLN A 131 8.71 13.25 -2.70
C GLN A 131 9.53 14.44 -3.21
N ARG A 132 10.86 14.38 -3.06
CA ARG A 132 11.79 15.33 -3.68
C ARG A 132 12.49 14.73 -4.89
N ASP A 133 12.98 13.51 -4.74
CA ASP A 133 13.58 12.73 -5.82
C ASP A 133 13.37 11.22 -5.58
N GLY A 134 14.12 10.35 -6.27
CA GLY A 134 13.98 8.89 -6.12
C GLY A 134 14.26 8.38 -4.70
N ASN A 135 15.19 9.02 -3.98
CA ASN A 135 15.69 8.56 -2.70
C ASN A 135 15.47 9.55 -1.56
N HIS A 136 14.98 10.76 -1.84
CA HIS A 136 14.75 11.77 -0.81
C HIS A 136 13.32 12.28 -0.83
N GLY A 137 12.82 12.60 0.35
CA GLY A 137 11.58 13.33 0.53
C GLY A 137 11.54 14.09 1.83
N THR A 138 10.34 14.48 2.23
CA THR A 138 10.10 15.12 3.52
C THR A 138 8.80 14.67 4.14
N ILE A 139 8.80 14.58 5.46
CA ILE A 139 7.61 14.46 6.29
C ILE A 139 7.41 15.79 7.03
N ARG A 140 6.20 16.34 6.95
CA ARG A 140 5.80 17.51 7.74
C ARG A 140 5.05 17.04 8.98
N ILE A 141 5.61 17.35 10.14
CA ILE A 141 5.06 17.09 11.47
C ILE A 141 4.78 18.44 12.10
N GLU A 142 3.51 18.78 12.29
CA GLU A 142 3.07 20.10 12.78
C GLU A 142 3.69 21.25 11.94
N ASN A 143 4.60 22.03 12.56
CA ASN A 143 5.31 23.14 11.94
C ASN A 143 6.75 22.81 11.52
N ARG A 144 7.17 21.55 11.63
CA ARG A 144 8.50 21.08 11.25
C ARG A 144 8.46 20.29 9.94
N VAL A 145 9.44 20.52 9.08
CA VAL A 145 9.71 19.69 7.90
C VAL A 145 10.94 18.85 8.21
N VAL A 146 10.80 17.53 8.17
CA VAL A 146 11.85 16.56 8.46
C VAL A 146 12.25 15.90 7.14
N PRO A 147 13.53 15.94 6.73
CA PRO A 147 13.98 15.18 5.56
C PRO A 147 13.94 13.69 5.86
N ILE A 148 13.65 12.89 4.83
CA ILE A 148 13.76 11.43 4.89
C ILE A 148 14.62 10.94 3.73
N LEU A 149 15.41 9.91 4.00
CA LEU A 149 16.30 9.25 3.06
C LEU A 149 15.85 7.80 2.88
N ARG A 150 15.78 7.34 1.64
CA ARG A 150 15.47 5.95 1.32
C ARG A 150 16.65 5.04 1.69
N CYS A 151 16.28 3.93 2.31
CA CYS A 151 17.06 2.73 2.53
C CYS A 151 16.35 1.56 1.79
#